data_AF-W1YE88-F1
#
_entry.id   AF-W1YE88-F1
#
_cell.length_a   1.000
_cell.length_b   1.000
_cell.length_c   1.000
_cell.angle_alpha   90.00
_cell.angle_beta   90.00
_cell.angle_gamma   90.00
#
_symmetry.space_group_name_H-M   'P 1'
#
loop_
_entity.id
_entity.type
_entity.pdbx_description
1 polymer ?
#
loop_
_entity_poly.entity_id
_entity_poly.type
_entity_poly.pdbx_seq_one_letter_code
_entity_poly.pdbx_strand_id
1 'polypeptide(L)'
;TVKVVAIELDDKPFFTIPTIASTCAATSEVAAVYTAEHTFDDVAFVNHPPVHCFIDADILVEAPSRYLWAGMGDTIAKHYETHLSARNREQDYNTQLGLTLASMCSEPILAHGIQAYKDSQANKRS
;
A
#
# COMPACT_ATOMS: atom_id res chain seq x y z
N THR A 1 2.80 6.16 12.17
CA THR A 1 2.50 7.08 13.28
C THR A 1 1.03 7.13 13.64
N VAL A 2 0.12 7.68 12.80
CA VAL A 2 -1.31 7.84 13.17
C VAL A 2 -1.97 6.54 13.64
N LYS A 3 -1.64 5.42 12.99
CA LYS A 3 -2.08 4.07 13.37
C LYS A 3 -1.73 3.71 14.81
N VAL A 4 -0.48 3.88 15.20
CA VAL A 4 -0.01 3.55 16.56
C VAL A 4 -0.61 4.52 17.58
N VAL A 5 -0.67 5.81 17.24
CA VAL A 5 -1.33 6.82 18.10
C VAL A 5 -2.81 6.50 18.35
N ALA A 6 -3.50 5.89 17.39
CA ALA A 6 -4.88 5.48 17.56
C ALA A 6 -5.06 4.44 18.68
N ILE A 7 -4.17 3.44 18.75
CA ILE A 7 -4.17 2.42 19.81
C ILE A 7 -3.94 3.07 21.17
N GLU A 8 -2.93 3.93 21.27
CA GLU A 8 -2.56 4.63 22.51
C GLU A 8 -3.67 5.54 23.04
N LEU A 9 -4.62 5.93 22.18
CA LEU A 9 -5.75 6.78 22.53
C LEU A 9 -7.04 5.99 22.75
N ASP A 10 -6.95 4.77 23.29
CA ASP A 10 -8.08 3.87 23.55
C ASP A 10 -8.79 3.44 22.25
N ASP A 11 -7.99 2.93 21.31
CA ASP A 11 -8.42 2.38 20.01
C ASP A 11 -9.33 3.34 19.22
N LYS A 12 -8.93 4.61 19.13
CA LYS A 12 -9.73 5.62 18.43
C LYS A 12 -9.80 5.35 16.93
N PRO A 13 -10.96 5.59 16.30
CA PRO A 13 -11.06 5.53 14.84
C PRO A 13 -10.12 6.54 14.20
N PHE A 14 -9.49 6.15 13.10
CA PHE A 14 -8.57 7.00 12.35
C PHE A 14 -8.80 6.90 10.85
N PHE A 15 -8.36 7.95 10.16
CA PHE A 15 -8.36 8.04 8.70
C PHE A 15 -6.94 8.15 8.18
N THR A 16 -6.73 7.73 6.93
CA THR A 16 -5.47 7.93 6.20
C THR A 16 -5.73 8.78 4.95
N ILE A 17 -4.83 9.72 4.68
CA ILE A 17 -4.89 10.61 3.51
C ILE A 17 -3.49 10.59 2.88
N PRO A 18 -3.14 9.55 2.09
CA PRO A 18 -1.84 9.49 1.46
C PRO A 18 -1.68 10.62 0.43
N THR A 19 -0.61 11.39 0.57
CA THR A 19 -0.23 12.44 -0.38
C THR A 19 0.80 11.96 -1.41
N ILE A 20 1.29 10.73 -1.25
CA ILE A 20 2.18 10.05 -2.20
C ILE A 20 1.74 8.59 -2.34
N ALA A 21 1.91 8.02 -3.54
CA ALA A 21 1.57 6.63 -3.84
C ALA A 21 2.82 5.76 -3.88
N SER A 22 3.53 5.63 -2.75
CA SER A 22 4.82 4.92 -2.68
C SER A 22 4.77 3.54 -2.03
N THR A 23 3.71 3.23 -1.29
CA THR A 23 3.52 1.94 -0.59
C THR A 23 2.04 1.64 -0.43
N CYS A 24 1.70 0.40 -0.09
CA CYS A 24 0.35 -0.02 0.31
C CYS A 24 -0.03 0.32 1.77
N ALA A 25 0.82 1.02 2.54
CA ALA A 25 0.62 1.20 3.97
C ALA A 25 -0.62 2.02 4.35
N ALA A 26 -1.21 2.79 3.43
CA ALA A 26 -2.35 3.65 3.75
C ALA A 26 -3.61 2.87 4.14
N THR A 27 -3.77 1.62 3.71
CA THR A 27 -5.00 0.82 3.93
C THR A 27 -4.82 -0.34 4.92
N SER A 28 -3.58 -0.68 5.29
CA SER A 28 -3.30 -1.85 6.12
C SER A 28 -3.53 -1.60 7.61
N GLU A 29 -3.61 -2.68 8.38
CA GLU A 29 -3.55 -2.68 9.86
C GLU A 29 -2.10 -2.63 10.39
N VAL A 30 -1.12 -2.46 9.50
CA VAL A 30 0.29 -2.65 9.83
C VAL A 30 1.04 -1.32 9.83
N ALA A 31 1.91 -1.10 10.81
CA ALA A 31 2.84 0.01 10.87
C ALA A 31 4.27 -0.50 11.10
N ALA A 32 5.17 -0.18 10.17
CA ALA A 32 6.60 -0.38 10.40
C ALA A 32 7.10 0.66 11.42
N VAL A 33 7.79 0.20 12.46
CA VAL A 33 8.37 1.01 13.53
C VAL A 33 9.88 1.05 13.32
N TYR A 34 10.44 2.25 13.48
CA TYR A 34 11.86 2.52 13.30
C TYR A 34 12.41 3.20 14.55
N THR A 35 13.68 2.95 14.85
CA THR A 35 14.44 3.68 15.85
C THR A 35 14.65 5.14 15.43
N ALA A 36 15.11 5.98 16.36
CA ALA A 36 15.49 7.36 16.06
C ALA A 36 16.63 7.44 15.03
N GLU A 37 17.47 6.42 14.97
CA GLU A 37 18.57 6.26 14.02
C GLU A 37 18.13 5.67 12.66
N HIS A 38 16.82 5.58 12.42
CA HIS A 38 16.22 5.08 11.18
C HIS A 38 16.50 3.61 10.85
N THR A 39 16.84 2.81 11.86
CA THR A 39 16.91 1.35 11.70
C THR A 39 15.53 0.75 11.93
N PHE A 40 15.17 -0.29 11.17
CA PHE A 40 13.96 -1.05 11.43
C PHE A 40 14.02 -1.64 12.86
N ASP A 41 12.93 -1.51 13.60
CA ASP A 41 12.81 -1.97 14.99
C ASP A 41 11.78 -3.09 15.09
N ASP A 42 10.52 -2.79 14.73
CA ASP A 42 9.41 -3.75 14.87
C ASP A 42 8.25 -3.48 13.87
N VAL A 43 7.26 -4.37 13.86
CA VAL A 43 5.99 -4.24 13.17
C VAL A 43 4.86 -4.12 14.20
N ALA A 44 4.25 -2.94 14.28
CA ALA A 44 3.05 -2.73 15.08
C ALA A 44 1.78 -3.10 14.29
N PHE A 45 0.83 -3.74 14.96
CA PHE A 45 -0.49 -4.07 14.43
C PHE A 45 -1.56 -3.27 15.18
N VAL A 46 -2.45 -2.61 14.44
CA VAL A 46 -3.66 -1.97 15.00
C VAL A 46 -4.82 -2.96 15.02
N ASN A 47 -5.84 -2.70 15.84
CA ASN A 47 -6.99 -3.59 16.00
C ASN A 47 -7.94 -3.57 14.79
N HIS A 48 -7.85 -2.53 13.95
CA HIS A 48 -8.71 -2.35 12.79
C HIS A 48 -8.00 -1.54 11.70
N PRO A 49 -8.36 -1.71 10.41
CA PRO A 49 -7.79 -0.90 9.34
C PRO A 49 -8.31 0.55 9.48
N PRO A 50 -7.70 1.54 8.80
CA PRO A 50 -8.26 2.89 8.77
C PRO A 50 -9.74 2.84 8.35
N VAL A 51 -10.59 3.58 9.07
CA VAL A 51 -12.03 3.62 8.79
C VAL A 51 -12.28 4.07 7.35
N HIS A 52 -11.49 5.05 6.90
CA HIS A 52 -11.42 5.49 5.52
C HIS A 52 -9.98 5.82 5.12
N CYS A 53 -9.64 5.50 3.86
CA CYS A 53 -8.46 5.98 3.17
C CYS A 53 -8.90 6.91 2.04
N PHE A 54 -8.53 8.18 2.11
CA PHE A 54 -8.90 9.19 1.11
C PHE A 54 -7.72 9.44 0.18
N ILE A 55 -7.87 9.04 -1.08
CA ILE A 55 -6.84 9.20 -2.11
C ILE A 55 -7.30 10.30 -3.07
N ASP A 56 -6.51 11.36 -3.16
CA ASP A 56 -6.73 12.45 -4.12
C ASP A 56 -5.73 12.35 -5.26
N ALA A 57 -6.22 12.06 -6.47
CA ALA A 57 -5.38 11.89 -7.65
C ALA A 57 -4.66 13.18 -8.06
N ASP A 58 -5.22 14.35 -7.78
CA ASP A 58 -4.59 15.63 -8.11
C ASP A 58 -3.40 15.89 -7.17
N ILE A 59 -3.52 15.53 -5.88
CA ILE A 59 -2.37 15.56 -4.95
C ILE A 59 -1.29 14.55 -5.38
N LEU A 60 -1.70 13.33 -5.76
CA LEU A 60 -0.75 12.28 -6.14
C LEU A 60 0.05 12.62 -7.40
N VAL A 61 -0.57 13.27 -8.38
CA VAL A 61 0.11 13.59 -9.65
C VAL A 61 1.11 14.74 -9.49
N GLU A 62 0.90 15.63 -8.51
CA GLU A 62 1.84 16.69 -8.14
C GLU A 62 3.04 16.18 -7.32
N ALA A 63 2.93 15.00 -6.72
CA ALA A 63 4.03 14.40 -5.98
C ALA A 63 5.20 13.98 -6.90
N PRO A 64 6.45 14.01 -6.42
CA PRO A 64 7.59 13.53 -7.21
C PRO A 64 7.37 12.11 -7.74
N SER A 65 7.42 11.96 -9.06
CA SER A 65 7.17 10.72 -9.81
C SER A 65 7.93 9.48 -9.31
N ARG A 66 9.09 9.66 -8.66
CA ARG A 66 9.83 8.58 -8.00
C ARG A 66 8.99 7.82 -6.97
N TYR A 67 8.02 8.47 -6.33
CA TYR A 67 7.15 7.84 -5.34
C TYR A 67 6.14 6.93 -6.03
N LEU A 68 5.53 7.37 -7.14
CA LEU A 68 4.68 6.51 -7.95
C LEU A 68 5.47 5.29 -8.47
N TRP A 69 6.69 5.50 -8.96
CA TRP A 69 7.57 4.39 -9.38
C TRP A 69 7.86 3.41 -8.24
N ALA A 70 8.17 3.89 -7.04
CA ALA A 70 8.36 3.05 -5.87
C ALA A 70 7.09 2.25 -5.51
N GLY A 71 5.93 2.89 -5.55
CA GLY A 71 4.65 2.24 -5.27
C GLY A 71 4.26 1.19 -6.31
N MET A 72 4.61 1.40 -7.58
CA MET A 72 4.44 0.37 -8.62
C MET A 72 5.26 -0.88 -8.27
N GLY A 73 6.50 -0.71 -7.80
CA GLY A 73 7.35 -1.81 -7.35
C GLY A 73 6.77 -2.58 -6.17
N ASP A 74 6.36 -1.87 -5.10
CA ASP A 74 5.71 -2.48 -3.93
C ASP A 74 4.44 -3.24 -4.30
N THR A 75 3.63 -2.68 -5.20
CA THR A 75 2.37 -3.28 -5.64
C THR A 75 2.60 -4.53 -6.46
N ILE A 76 3.48 -4.51 -7.47
CA ILE A 76 3.78 -5.70 -8.29
C ILE A 76 4.28 -6.86 -7.41
N ALA A 77 5.10 -6.56 -6.40
CA ALA A 77 5.65 -7.59 -5.51
C ALA A 77 4.53 -8.42 -4.86
N LYS A 78 3.40 -7.80 -4.49
CA LYS A 78 2.26 -8.49 -3.85
C LYS A 78 1.70 -9.63 -4.67
N HIS A 79 1.71 -9.52 -6.00
CA HIS A 79 1.29 -10.60 -6.89
C HIS A 79 2.14 -11.86 -6.63
N TYR A 80 3.45 -11.71 -6.74
CA TYR A 80 4.39 -12.83 -6.60
C TYR A 80 4.49 -13.32 -5.14
N GLU A 81 4.54 -12.42 -4.16
CA GLU A 81 4.56 -12.75 -2.74
C GLU A 81 3.35 -13.61 -2.34
N THR A 82 2.16 -13.25 -2.83
CA THR A 82 0.91 -13.98 -2.52
C THR A 82 0.93 -15.37 -3.14
N HIS A 83 1.28 -15.48 -4.43
CA HIS A 83 1.39 -16.79 -5.09
C HIS A 83 2.43 -17.70 -4.43
N LEU A 84 3.59 -17.15 -4.05
CA LEU A 84 4.64 -17.92 -3.38
C LEU A 84 4.22 -18.35 -1.98
N SER A 85 3.53 -17.48 -1.24
CA SER A 85 3.04 -17.74 0.12
C SER A 85 1.91 -18.76 0.17
N ALA A 86 1.10 -18.84 -0.89
CA ALA A 86 0.00 -19.80 -1.01
C ALA A 86 0.45 -21.21 -1.42
N ARG A 87 1.72 -21.39 -1.84
CA ARG A 87 2.23 -22.72 -2.23
C ARG A 87 2.12 -23.68 -1.06
N ASN A 88 1.56 -24.87 -1.33
CA ASN A 88 1.34 -25.93 -0.34
C ASN A 88 0.41 -25.54 0.82
N ARG A 89 -0.34 -24.43 0.70
CA ARG A 89 -1.43 -24.11 1.61
C ARG A 89 -2.73 -24.68 1.09
N GLU A 90 -3.62 -25.04 2.02
CA GLU A 90 -5.00 -25.36 1.70
C GLU A 90 -5.65 -24.18 0.97
N GLN A 91 -6.32 -24.46 -0.14
CA GLN A 91 -7.00 -23.44 -0.93
C GLN A 91 -8.37 -23.14 -0.33
N ASP A 92 -8.37 -22.66 0.91
CA ASP A 92 -9.57 -22.19 1.58
C ASP A 92 -10.10 -20.90 0.92
N TYR A 93 -11.26 -20.44 1.38
CA TYR A 93 -11.90 -19.24 0.83
C TYR A 93 -10.97 -18.02 0.85
N ASN A 94 -10.27 -17.80 1.97
CA ASN A 94 -9.40 -16.63 2.15
C ASN A 94 -8.18 -16.69 1.22
N THR A 95 -7.57 -17.86 1.08
CA THR A 95 -6.43 -18.05 0.18
C THR A 95 -6.83 -17.82 -1.28
N GLN A 96 -7.97 -18.37 -1.71
CA GLN A 96 -8.48 -18.17 -3.08
C GLN A 96 -8.85 -16.71 -3.36
N LEU A 97 -9.47 -16.02 -2.39
CA LEU A 97 -9.77 -14.59 -2.49
C LEU A 97 -8.49 -13.78 -2.62
N GLY A 98 -7.49 -14.04 -1.77
CA GLY A 98 -6.20 -13.37 -1.82
C GLY A 98 -5.48 -13.57 -3.15
N LEU A 99 -5.46 -14.81 -3.68
CA LEU A 99 -4.87 -15.12 -4.98
C LEU A 99 -5.58 -14.42 -6.14
N THR A 100 -6.91 -14.32 -6.07
CA THR A 100 -7.70 -13.62 -7.09
C THR A 100 -7.43 -12.12 -7.07
N LEU A 101 -7.35 -11.51 -5.88
CA LEU A 101 -7.02 -10.08 -5.75
C LEU A 101 -5.56 -9.79 -6.12
N ALA A 102 -4.64 -10.75 -5.94
CA ALA A 102 -3.23 -10.58 -6.24
C ALA A 102 -2.95 -10.31 -7.72
N SER A 103 -3.79 -10.75 -8.66
CA SER A 103 -3.62 -10.41 -10.09
C SER A 103 -3.86 -8.91 -10.36
N MET A 104 -4.76 -8.28 -9.62
CA MET A 104 -5.02 -6.83 -9.69
C MET A 104 -3.82 -5.98 -9.26
N CYS A 105 -2.83 -6.57 -8.60
CA CYS A 105 -1.60 -5.89 -8.22
C CYS A 105 -0.54 -5.87 -9.34
N SER A 106 -0.61 -6.74 -10.35
CA SER A 106 0.37 -6.81 -11.44
C SER A 106 -0.21 -6.37 -12.78
N GLU A 107 -1.39 -6.85 -13.14
CA GLU A 107 -1.98 -6.64 -14.47
C GLU A 107 -2.19 -5.15 -14.83
N PRO A 108 -2.76 -4.29 -13.96
CA PRO A 108 -2.94 -2.88 -14.29
C PRO A 108 -1.62 -2.13 -14.47
N ILE A 109 -0.59 -2.51 -13.70
CA ILE A 109 0.73 -1.88 -13.79
C ILE A 109 1.44 -2.32 -15.08
N LEU A 110 1.32 -3.58 -15.47
CA LEU A 110 1.85 -4.06 -16.75
C LEU A 110 1.15 -3.40 -17.95
N ALA A 111 -0.17 -3.19 -17.85
CA ALA A 111 -0.95 -2.56 -18.91
C ALA A 111 -0.73 -1.04 -19.01
N HIS A 112 -0.63 -0.33 -17.88
CA HIS A 112 -0.73 1.13 -17.83
C HIS A 112 0.46 1.84 -17.16
N GLY A 113 1.37 1.12 -16.49
CA GLY A 113 2.41 1.69 -15.65
C GLY A 113 3.35 2.65 -16.38
N ILE A 114 3.74 2.32 -17.62
CA ILE A 114 4.59 3.21 -18.44
C ILE A 114 3.87 4.54 -18.71
N GLN A 115 2.58 4.49 -19.04
CA GLN A 115 1.79 5.69 -19.33
C GLN A 115 1.58 6.51 -18.06
N ALA A 116 1.16 5.88 -16.97
CA ALA A 116 0.96 6.53 -15.68
C ALA A 116 2.25 7.20 -15.16
N TYR A 117 3.42 6.58 -15.34
CA TYR A 117 4.69 7.19 -14.95
C TYR A 117 5.04 8.41 -15.81
N LYS A 118 4.81 8.36 -17.14
CA LYS A 118 5.01 9.53 -18.02
C LYS A 118 4.06 10.67 -17.68
N ASP A 119 2.80 10.36 -17.42
CA ASP A 119 1.78 11.32 -17.01
C ASP A 119 2.16 11.99 -15.68
N SER A 120 2.62 11.21 -14.69
CA SER A 120 3.16 11.75 -13.44
C SER A 120 4.39 12.65 -13.64
N GLN A 121 5.32 12.29 -14.54
CA GLN A 121 6.46 13.17 -14.85
C GLN A 121 6.05 14.50 -15.50
N ALA A 122 4.89 14.51 -16.17
CA ALA A 122 4.32 15.69 -16.81
C ALA A 122 3.32 16.44 -15.91
N ASN A 123 3.15 16.02 -14.64
CA ASN A 123 2.09 16.51 -13.74
C ASN A 123 0.70 16.48 -14.39
N LYS A 124 0.43 15.45 -15.19
CA LYS A 124 -0.80 15.30 -15.97
C LYS A 124 -1.65 14.19 -15.40
N ARG A 125 -2.91 14.49 -15.09
CA ARG A 125 -3.92 13.47 -14.77
C ARG A 125 -4.49 12.90 -16.08
N SER A 126 -4.48 11.57 -16.22
CA SER A 126 -5.07 10.83 -17.36
C SER A 126 -6.45 10.27 -17.07
#